data_AF-A0A1I3MSN1-F1
#
_entry.id   AF-A0A1I3MSN1-F1
#
_cell.length_a   1.000
_cell.length_b   1.000
_cell.length_c   1.000
_cell.angle_alpha   90.00
_cell.angle_beta   90.00
_cell.angle_gamma   90.00
#
_symmetry.space_group_name_H-M   'P 1'
#
loop_
_entity.id
_entity.type
_entity.pdbx_description
1 polymer ?
#
loop_
_entity_poly.entity_id
_entity_poly.type
_entity_poly.pdbx_seq_one_letter_code
_entity_poly.pdbx_strand_id
1 'polypeptide(L)'
;MQPPNPRYQGYRSFDYLEPHADFKVFDLAPEIDRVPAYDLGLSSEQSARVSRLLTEHMAISLHEHPKVLTADVTLLRDYNRTGRNVLGYEGLARSGMTALFDNFMNGTNCVTSEHGWKWDDVIYDLGLRFADIAKQDFVVLARTVEEIEKAKAGGQLALVAGLEAATMIENELDRLDILYGFGVRQIGVAYSQANQ
;
A
#
# COMPACT_ATOMS: atom_id res chain seq x y z
N MET A 1 -8.04 -18.33 3.57
CA MET A 1 -8.01 -16.86 3.74
C MET A 1 -8.92 -16.47 4.90
N GLN A 2 -8.66 -15.34 5.57
CA GLN A 2 -9.58 -14.82 6.57
C GLN A 2 -10.87 -14.31 5.90
N PRO A 3 -12.01 -14.26 6.61
CA PRO A 3 -13.16 -13.49 6.15
C PRO A 3 -12.75 -12.02 5.93
N PRO A 4 -13.39 -11.31 5.00
CA PRO A 4 -13.09 -9.90 4.78
C PRO A 4 -13.40 -9.09 6.03
N ASN A 5 -12.56 -8.09 6.32
CA ASN A 5 -12.76 -7.17 7.43
C ASN A 5 -14.13 -6.46 7.29
N PRO A 6 -14.95 -6.39 8.36
CA PRO A 6 -16.29 -5.79 8.30
C PRO A 6 -16.34 -4.33 7.86
N ARG A 7 -15.27 -3.55 8.02
CA ARG A 7 -15.22 -2.15 7.55
C ARG A 7 -14.99 -2.01 6.06
N TYR A 8 -14.52 -3.06 5.39
CA TYR A 8 -14.37 -3.03 3.95
C TYR A 8 -15.74 -3.18 3.27
N GLN A 9 -16.20 -2.11 2.63
CA GLN A 9 -17.52 -2.03 1.96
C GLN A 9 -17.41 -2.16 0.43
N GLY A 10 -16.34 -2.78 -0.07
CA GLY A 10 -16.15 -3.02 -1.51
C GLY A 10 -15.56 -1.85 -2.30
N TYR A 11 -14.99 -0.84 -1.62
CA TYR A 11 -14.32 0.28 -2.28
C TYR A 11 -13.15 -0.18 -3.15
N ARG A 12 -13.06 0.34 -4.36
CA ARG A 12 -11.91 0.17 -5.24
C ARG A 12 -11.21 1.51 -5.43
N SER A 13 -9.89 1.48 -5.57
CA SER A 13 -9.13 2.70 -5.76
C SER A 13 -9.68 3.54 -6.91
N PHE A 14 -9.82 4.84 -6.65
CA PHE A 14 -10.31 5.85 -7.58
C PHE A 14 -11.78 5.73 -7.98
N ASP A 15 -12.61 4.99 -7.23
CA ASP A 15 -14.07 4.90 -7.46
C ASP A 15 -14.82 6.25 -7.37
N TYR A 16 -14.16 7.27 -6.83
CA TYR A 16 -14.67 8.65 -6.79
C TYR A 16 -14.41 9.45 -8.08
N LEU A 17 -13.77 8.85 -9.09
CA LEU A 17 -13.47 9.42 -10.40
C LEU A 17 -14.21 8.67 -11.51
N GLU A 18 -14.40 9.32 -12.66
CA GLU A 18 -15.01 8.70 -13.84
C GLU A 18 -13.95 7.95 -14.69
N PRO A 19 -14.07 6.61 -14.83
CA PRO A 19 -13.13 5.81 -15.63
C PRO A 19 -13.09 6.27 -17.10
N HIS A 20 -11.90 6.28 -17.71
CA HIS A 20 -11.64 6.75 -19.09
C HIS A 20 -11.83 8.25 -19.35
N ALA A 21 -12.52 8.99 -18.47
CA ALA A 21 -12.62 10.45 -18.54
C ALA A 21 -11.54 11.11 -17.66
N ASP A 22 -11.48 10.74 -16.38
CA ASP A 22 -10.57 11.34 -15.41
C ASP A 22 -9.21 10.64 -15.37
N PHE A 23 -9.18 9.36 -15.76
CA PHE A 23 -7.95 8.56 -15.77
C PHE A 23 -7.98 7.40 -16.77
N LYS A 24 -6.77 6.99 -17.18
CA LYS A 24 -6.56 5.80 -18.01
C LYS A 24 -6.77 4.53 -17.19
N VAL A 25 -7.64 3.65 -17.67
CA VAL A 25 -7.94 2.34 -17.07
C VAL A 25 -7.05 1.27 -17.68
N PHE A 26 -6.68 0.28 -16.87
CA PHE A 26 -5.93 -0.90 -17.28
C PHE A 26 -6.65 -2.15 -16.78
N ASP A 27 -6.53 -3.25 -17.50
CA ASP A 27 -6.90 -4.57 -16.96
C ASP A 27 -5.89 -4.95 -15.88
N LEU A 28 -6.40 -5.21 -14.68
CA LEU A 28 -5.60 -5.53 -13.49
C LEU A 28 -5.68 -7.02 -13.17
N ALA A 29 -4.61 -7.54 -12.58
CA ALA A 29 -4.60 -8.90 -12.06
C ALA A 29 -5.62 -9.03 -10.90
N PRO A 30 -6.29 -10.18 -10.73
CA PRO A 30 -7.15 -10.41 -9.58
C PRO A 30 -6.38 -10.26 -8.26
N GLU A 31 -6.99 -9.59 -7.28
CA GLU A 31 -6.41 -9.45 -5.94
C GLU A 31 -6.42 -10.77 -5.16
N ILE A 32 -7.51 -11.52 -5.33
CA ILE A 32 -7.73 -12.83 -4.71
C ILE A 32 -7.89 -13.90 -5.80
N ASP A 33 -7.63 -15.15 -5.42
CA ASP A 33 -7.78 -16.32 -6.30
C ASP A 33 -7.01 -16.22 -7.63
N ARG A 34 -5.95 -15.38 -7.67
CA ARG A 34 -5.05 -15.21 -8.83
C ARG A 34 -4.27 -16.48 -9.16
N VAL A 35 -3.92 -17.26 -8.14
CA VAL A 35 -3.25 -18.56 -8.25
C VAL A 35 -3.95 -19.58 -7.36
N PRO A 36 -3.84 -20.88 -7.65
CA PRO A 36 -4.42 -21.91 -6.79
C PRO A 36 -3.96 -21.74 -5.34
N ALA A 37 -4.92 -21.72 -4.41
CA ALA A 37 -4.61 -21.62 -2.99
C ALA A 37 -3.81 -22.84 -2.53
N TYR A 38 -2.79 -22.61 -1.71
CA TYR A 38 -2.08 -23.69 -1.04
C TYR A 38 -2.89 -24.13 0.20
N ASP A 39 -3.30 -25.39 0.21
CA ASP A 39 -3.97 -25.98 1.38
C ASP A 39 -2.94 -26.31 2.46
N LEU A 40 -3.03 -25.61 3.59
CA LEU A 40 -2.17 -25.81 4.75
C LEU A 40 -2.55 -27.06 5.57
N GLY A 41 -3.68 -27.73 5.25
CA GLY A 41 -4.14 -28.91 5.98
C GLY A 41 -4.56 -28.60 7.42
N LEU A 42 -4.98 -27.36 7.70
CA LEU A 42 -5.35 -26.94 9.05
C LEU A 42 -6.67 -27.57 9.50
N SER A 43 -6.70 -28.06 10.73
CA SER A 43 -7.96 -28.43 11.38
C SER A 43 -8.83 -27.19 11.64
N SER A 44 -10.11 -27.41 11.94
CA SER A 44 -11.03 -26.35 12.36
C SER A 44 -10.55 -25.63 13.63
N GLU A 45 -9.96 -26.37 14.58
CA GLU A 45 -9.38 -25.81 15.80
C GLU A 45 -8.16 -24.93 15.51
N GLN A 46 -7.27 -25.38 14.62
CA GLN A 46 -6.10 -24.60 14.20
C GLN A 46 -6.53 -23.33 13.47
N SER A 47 -7.52 -23.42 12.59
CA SER A 47 -8.08 -22.27 11.87
C SER A 47 -8.72 -21.25 12.82
N ALA A 48 -9.47 -21.73 13.82
CA ALA A 48 -10.04 -20.88 14.86
C ALA A 48 -8.94 -20.23 15.72
N ARG A 49 -7.86 -20.96 16.04
CA ARG A 49 -6.70 -20.42 16.76
C ARG A 49 -6.00 -19.32 15.98
N VAL A 50 -5.77 -19.49 14.67
CA VAL A 50 -5.18 -18.45 13.81
C VAL A 50 -6.05 -17.19 13.81
N SER A 51 -7.36 -17.36 13.60
CA SER A 51 -8.31 -16.24 13.58
C SER A 51 -8.32 -15.49 14.92
N ARG A 52 -8.27 -16.22 16.04
CA ARG A 52 -8.15 -15.63 17.38
C ARG A 52 -6.86 -14.85 17.56
N LEU A 53 -5.71 -15.41 17.16
CA LEU A 53 -4.40 -14.73 17.27
C LEU A 53 -4.36 -13.43 16.48
N LEU A 54 -4.87 -13.43 15.24
CA LEU A 54 -4.93 -12.23 14.40
C LEU A 54 -5.91 -11.18 14.95
N THR A 55 -6.97 -11.62 15.63
CA THR A 55 -7.94 -10.73 16.28
C THR A 55 -7.36 -10.12 17.56
N GLU A 56 -6.79 -10.93 18.44
CA GLU A 56 -6.35 -10.52 19.79
C GLU A 56 -4.98 -9.81 19.79
N HIS A 57 -4.09 -10.14 18.86
CA HIS A 57 -2.71 -9.61 18.83
C HIS A 57 -2.40 -8.73 17.61
N MET A 58 -1.37 -7.91 17.71
CA MET A 58 -0.92 -7.09 16.60
C MET A 58 -0.26 -7.99 15.55
N ALA A 59 -0.72 -7.92 14.31
CA ALA A 59 -0.06 -8.52 13.15
C ALA A 59 0.42 -7.38 12.24
N ILE A 60 1.73 -7.16 12.19
CA ILE A 60 2.32 -6.01 11.50
C ILE A 60 3.29 -6.51 10.43
N SER A 61 3.07 -6.11 9.17
CA SER A 61 4.08 -6.27 8.11
C SER A 61 4.91 -4.99 7.99
N LEU A 62 6.24 -5.12 8.05
CA LEU A 62 7.16 -3.98 8.02
C LEU A 62 7.59 -3.58 6.60
N HIS A 63 7.15 -4.33 5.59
CA HIS A 63 7.50 -4.02 4.21
C HIS A 63 6.50 -4.64 3.22
N GLU A 64 5.65 -3.81 2.62
CA GLU A 64 4.70 -4.22 1.58
C GLU A 64 4.71 -3.26 0.39
N HIS A 65 4.21 -3.78 -0.73
CA HIS A 65 3.76 -3.00 -1.89
C HIS A 65 2.36 -3.46 -2.25
N PRO A 66 1.30 -3.03 -1.53
CA PRO A 66 -0.08 -3.51 -1.71
C PRO A 66 -0.73 -3.00 -3.01
N LYS A 67 0.06 -2.75 -4.05
CA LYS A 67 -0.37 -2.35 -5.39
C LYS A 67 -0.88 -3.56 -6.17
N VAL A 68 -2.02 -3.39 -6.83
CA VAL A 68 -2.49 -4.33 -7.84
C VAL A 68 -1.77 -4.07 -9.16
N LEU A 69 -1.12 -5.10 -9.70
CA LEU A 69 -0.40 -5.06 -10.97
C LEU A 69 -1.36 -5.20 -12.16
N THR A 70 -0.92 -4.75 -13.34
CA THR A 70 -1.63 -5.01 -14.59
C THR A 70 -1.66 -6.52 -14.88
N ALA A 71 -2.75 -7.00 -15.49
CA ALA A 71 -2.87 -8.38 -15.92
C ALA A 71 -1.80 -8.73 -16.99
N ASP A 72 -1.55 -7.79 -17.90
CA ASP A 72 -0.40 -7.82 -18.81
C ASP A 72 0.77 -7.04 -18.20
N VAL A 73 1.84 -7.74 -17.86
CA VAL A 73 3.05 -7.16 -17.25
C VAL A 73 3.78 -6.18 -18.18
N THR A 74 3.59 -6.27 -19.50
CA THR A 74 4.24 -5.35 -20.45
C THR A 74 3.70 -3.93 -20.34
N LEU A 75 2.50 -3.76 -19.78
CA LEU A 75 1.85 -2.46 -19.56
C LEU A 75 2.24 -1.78 -18.25
N LEU A 76 3.06 -2.43 -17.40
CA LEU A 76 3.41 -1.89 -16.08
C LEU A 76 4.06 -0.50 -16.16
N ARG A 77 4.92 -0.25 -17.16
CA ARG A 77 5.56 1.05 -17.32
C ARG A 77 4.49 2.13 -17.55
N ASP A 78 3.64 1.93 -18.55
CA ASP A 78 2.55 2.87 -18.88
C ASP A 78 1.60 3.10 -17.71
N TYR A 79 1.31 2.04 -16.94
CA TYR A 79 0.48 2.11 -15.75
C TYR A 79 1.14 2.93 -14.63
N ASN A 80 2.43 2.74 -14.37
CA ASN A 80 3.16 3.53 -13.37
C ASN A 80 3.20 5.01 -13.72
N ARG A 81 3.35 5.36 -15.01
CA ARG A 81 3.38 6.76 -15.47
C ARG A 81 2.08 7.53 -15.18
N THR A 82 0.99 6.83 -14.88
CA THR A 82 -0.28 7.51 -14.50
C THR A 82 -0.29 8.02 -13.06
N GLY A 83 0.57 7.46 -12.18
CA GLY A 83 0.56 7.70 -10.73
C GLY A 83 -0.68 7.14 -10.02
N ARG A 84 -1.68 6.64 -10.76
CA ARG A 84 -2.93 6.10 -10.22
C ARG A 84 -2.85 4.58 -10.13
N ASN A 85 -1.97 4.12 -9.26
CA ASN A 85 -1.81 2.69 -9.02
C ASN A 85 -2.76 2.21 -7.92
N VAL A 86 -3.67 1.31 -8.30
CA VAL A 86 -4.70 0.72 -7.44
C VAL A 86 -4.08 0.04 -6.23
N LEU A 87 -4.60 0.37 -5.05
CA LEU A 87 -4.34 -0.30 -3.79
C LEU A 87 -5.27 -1.51 -3.67
N GLY A 88 -4.74 -2.66 -3.29
CA GLY A 88 -5.47 -3.93 -3.19
C GLY A 88 -6.33 -4.03 -1.93
N TYR A 89 -7.39 -3.23 -1.83
CA TYR A 89 -8.26 -3.19 -0.65
C TYR A 89 -8.94 -4.54 -0.37
N GLU A 90 -9.34 -5.30 -1.40
CA GLU A 90 -9.99 -6.59 -1.22
C GLU A 90 -9.01 -7.62 -0.64
N GLY A 91 -7.79 -7.67 -1.17
CA GLY A 91 -6.72 -8.50 -0.63
C GLY A 91 -6.38 -8.13 0.81
N LEU A 92 -6.22 -6.83 1.07
CA LEU A 92 -5.92 -6.31 2.42
C LEU A 92 -7.02 -6.64 3.43
N ALA A 93 -8.29 -6.56 3.03
CA ALA A 93 -9.43 -6.89 3.89
C ALA A 93 -9.40 -8.35 4.38
N ARG A 94 -8.72 -9.26 3.67
CA ARG A 94 -8.63 -10.69 4.01
C ARG A 94 -7.28 -11.09 4.59
N SER A 95 -6.38 -10.13 4.80
CA SER A 95 -5.02 -10.37 5.30
C SER A 95 -4.98 -10.73 6.79
N GLY A 96 -5.91 -10.19 7.58
CA GLY A 96 -5.86 -10.26 9.05
C GLY A 96 -4.76 -9.40 9.67
N MET A 97 -4.07 -8.57 8.88
CA MET A 97 -3.06 -7.64 9.39
C MET A 97 -3.73 -6.49 10.15
N THR A 98 -3.05 -6.07 11.21
CA THR A 98 -3.36 -4.83 11.92
C THR A 98 -2.77 -3.63 11.21
N ALA A 99 -1.51 -3.74 10.80
CA ALA A 99 -0.81 -2.66 10.14
C ALA A 99 0.14 -3.19 9.06
N LEU A 100 0.40 -2.35 8.06
CA LEU A 100 1.46 -2.57 7.08
C LEU A 100 2.25 -1.29 6.84
N PHE A 101 3.50 -1.45 6.43
CA PHE A 101 4.33 -0.36 5.94
C PHE A 101 4.34 -0.42 4.41
N ASP A 102 3.63 0.51 3.77
CA ASP A 102 3.62 0.63 2.30
C ASP A 102 4.89 1.36 1.89
N ASN A 103 5.74 0.72 1.08
CA ASN A 103 6.98 1.32 0.59
C ASN A 103 6.80 2.01 -0.77
N PHE A 104 5.55 2.11 -1.24
CA PHE A 104 5.09 2.74 -2.47
C PHE A 104 5.91 2.32 -3.69
N MET A 105 5.89 3.09 -4.77
CA MET A 105 6.57 2.79 -6.02
C MET A 105 7.85 3.59 -6.16
N ASN A 106 8.66 3.75 -5.11
CA ASN A 106 9.83 4.64 -5.09
C ASN A 106 10.73 4.54 -6.35
N GLY A 107 11.25 3.34 -6.65
CA GLY A 107 12.12 3.12 -7.81
C GLY A 107 11.43 2.92 -9.15
N THR A 108 10.10 2.87 -9.16
CA THR A 108 9.30 2.48 -10.33
C THR A 108 8.24 3.50 -10.71
N ASN A 109 8.09 4.55 -9.89
CA ASN A 109 7.24 5.69 -10.14
C ASN A 109 7.98 6.65 -11.08
N CYS A 110 7.41 6.81 -12.27
CA CYS A 110 7.96 7.56 -13.38
C CYS A 110 6.86 8.44 -13.98
N VAL A 111 6.08 9.14 -13.15
CA VAL A 111 4.93 9.95 -13.59
C VAL A 111 5.38 11.09 -14.49
N THR A 112 6.36 11.85 -14.03
CA THR A 112 6.95 12.99 -14.72
C THR A 112 8.34 12.70 -15.29
N SER A 113 9.02 11.65 -14.79
CA SER A 113 10.40 11.35 -15.17
C SER A 113 10.53 10.08 -16.01
N GLU A 114 11.67 9.93 -16.70
CA GLU A 114 12.00 8.70 -17.42
C GLU A 114 12.53 7.57 -16.52
N HIS A 115 13.02 7.91 -15.33
CA HIS A 115 13.63 7.01 -14.37
C HIS A 115 13.03 7.23 -12.97
N GLY A 116 13.06 6.20 -12.12
CA GLY A 116 12.55 6.27 -10.76
C GLY A 116 13.43 7.06 -9.80
N TRP A 117 13.02 7.08 -8.52
CA TRP A 117 13.69 7.80 -7.43
C TRP A 117 13.79 9.32 -7.63
N LYS A 118 12.88 9.91 -8.42
CA LYS A 118 12.80 11.36 -8.58
C LYS A 118 11.87 11.96 -7.55
N TRP A 119 12.30 13.08 -6.98
CA TRP A 119 11.59 13.76 -5.90
C TRP A 119 10.12 14.00 -6.24
N ASP A 120 9.86 14.64 -7.39
CA ASP A 120 8.50 14.98 -7.81
C ASP A 120 7.62 13.74 -7.96
N ASP A 121 8.16 12.66 -8.54
CA ASP A 121 7.43 11.40 -8.72
C ASP A 121 7.07 10.75 -7.37
N VAL A 122 7.99 10.76 -6.40
CA VAL A 122 7.72 10.28 -5.03
C VAL A 122 6.62 11.10 -4.36
N ILE A 123 6.63 12.42 -4.54
CA ILE A 123 5.56 13.29 -4.02
C ILE A 123 4.22 13.00 -4.72
N TYR A 124 4.22 12.75 -6.04
CA TYR A 124 3.01 12.32 -6.77
C TYR A 124 2.46 11.00 -6.23
N ASP A 125 3.32 10.01 -5.95
CA ASP A 125 2.90 8.70 -5.39
C ASP A 125 2.18 8.88 -4.06
N LEU A 126 2.85 9.56 -3.12
CA LEU A 126 2.35 9.76 -1.77
C LEU A 126 1.03 10.54 -1.83
N GLY A 127 1.00 11.63 -2.59
CA GLY A 127 -0.18 12.47 -2.74
C GLY A 127 -1.38 11.72 -3.29
N LEU A 128 -1.21 10.99 -4.41
CA LEU A 128 -2.31 10.26 -5.04
C LEU A 128 -2.75 9.06 -4.20
N ARG A 129 -1.81 8.33 -3.58
CA ARG A 129 -2.13 7.19 -2.71
C ARG A 129 -2.86 7.65 -1.45
N PHE A 130 -2.43 8.74 -0.81
CA PHE A 130 -3.13 9.30 0.35
C PHE A 130 -4.50 9.87 -0.02
N ALA A 131 -4.61 10.53 -1.17
CA ALA A 131 -5.88 11.03 -1.67
C ALA A 131 -6.89 9.90 -1.90
N ASP A 132 -6.46 8.75 -2.44
CA ASP A 132 -7.30 7.58 -2.59
C ASP A 132 -7.72 6.97 -1.26
N ILE A 133 -6.75 6.77 -0.34
CA ILE A 133 -7.03 6.24 1.01
C ILE A 133 -8.04 7.13 1.75
N ALA A 134 -7.97 8.45 1.60
CA ALA A 134 -8.89 9.39 2.25
C ALA A 134 -10.36 9.29 1.79
N LYS A 135 -10.68 8.46 0.79
CA LYS A 135 -12.04 8.32 0.22
C LYS A 135 -12.79 7.10 0.74
N GLN A 136 -12.16 6.31 1.60
CA GLN A 136 -12.72 5.09 2.16
C GLN A 136 -12.43 4.97 3.66
N ASP A 137 -13.09 4.04 4.34
CA ASP A 137 -13.16 3.97 5.81
C ASP A 137 -12.49 2.72 6.42
N PHE A 138 -11.86 1.87 5.61
CA PHE A 138 -11.21 0.63 6.02
C PHE A 138 -9.70 0.81 6.29
N VAL A 139 -8.93 1.37 5.34
CA VAL A 139 -7.49 1.64 5.52
C VAL A 139 -7.29 3.07 6.03
N VAL A 140 -6.40 3.28 6.99
CA VAL A 140 -6.09 4.62 7.52
C VAL A 140 -4.60 4.86 7.60
N LEU A 141 -4.16 6.08 7.29
CA LEU A 141 -2.77 6.48 7.49
C LEU A 141 -2.46 6.56 8.99
N ALA A 142 -1.40 5.89 9.43
CA ALA A 142 -0.92 5.91 10.81
C ALA A 142 0.52 6.45 10.88
N ARG A 143 0.76 7.33 11.85
CA ARG A 143 1.99 8.10 12.04
C ARG A 143 2.62 7.85 13.40
N THR A 144 1.89 7.21 14.31
CA THR A 144 2.31 6.87 15.68
C THR A 144 1.82 5.47 16.04
N VAL A 145 2.40 4.89 17.09
CA VAL A 145 1.93 3.61 17.65
C VAL A 145 0.50 3.70 18.13
N GLU A 146 0.13 4.81 18.78
CA GLU A 146 -1.25 5.05 19.25
C GLU A 146 -2.26 5.06 18.08
N GLU A 147 -1.90 5.62 16.92
CA GLU A 147 -2.77 5.59 15.74
C GLU A 147 -2.94 4.17 15.18
N ILE A 148 -1.92 3.31 15.28
CA ILE A 148 -2.03 1.89 14.93
C ILE A 148 -2.96 1.15 15.90
N GLU A 149 -2.79 1.37 17.20
CA GLU A 149 -3.65 0.80 18.24
C GLU A 149 -5.11 1.22 18.07
N LYS A 150 -5.33 2.50 17.79
CA LYS A 150 -6.66 3.06 17.53
C LYS A 150 -7.28 2.47 16.26
N ALA A 151 -6.52 2.33 15.18
CA ALA A 151 -7.00 1.69 13.95
C ALA A 151 -7.45 0.25 14.23
N LYS A 152 -6.64 -0.52 14.97
CA LYS A 152 -7.02 -1.88 15.39
C LYS A 152 -8.32 -1.91 16.19
N ALA A 153 -8.40 -1.08 17.23
CA ALA A 153 -9.59 -0.99 18.08
C ALA A 153 -10.84 -0.56 17.29
N GLY A 154 -10.64 0.26 16.25
CA GLY A 154 -11.69 0.66 15.31
C GLY A 154 -12.08 -0.42 14.30
N GLY A 155 -11.31 -1.49 14.14
CA GLY A 155 -11.49 -2.48 13.09
C GLY A 155 -10.98 -2.03 11.72
N GLN A 156 -10.07 -1.06 11.68
CA GLN A 156 -9.41 -0.55 10.47
C GLN A 156 -8.03 -1.17 10.30
N LEU A 157 -7.49 -1.12 9.08
CA LEU A 157 -6.11 -1.46 8.79
C LEU A 157 -5.25 -0.20 8.79
N ALA A 158 -4.21 -0.16 9.60
CA ALA A 158 -3.27 0.95 9.61
C ALA A 158 -2.23 0.80 8.49
N LEU A 159 -2.10 1.82 7.65
CA LEU A 159 -1.03 1.96 6.68
C LEU A 159 -0.03 2.97 7.21
N VAL A 160 1.22 2.55 7.40
CA VAL A 160 2.34 3.43 7.72
C VAL A 160 3.08 3.73 6.43
N ALA A 161 3.28 5.01 6.13
CA ALA A 161 4.02 5.39 4.93
C ALA A 161 5.52 5.15 5.12
N GLY A 162 6.08 4.26 4.31
CA GLY A 162 7.50 3.97 4.22
C GLY A 162 8.08 4.31 2.85
N LEU A 163 9.40 4.45 2.74
CA LEU A 163 10.10 4.53 1.47
C LEU A 163 11.26 3.54 1.50
N GLU A 164 11.41 2.72 0.46
CA GLU A 164 12.46 1.69 0.41
C GLU A 164 13.88 2.23 0.12
N ALA A 165 14.03 3.52 -0.19
CA ALA A 165 15.29 4.16 -0.53
C ALA A 165 15.24 5.67 -0.27
N ALA A 166 16.35 6.26 0.15
CA ALA A 166 16.47 7.71 0.35
C ALA A 166 17.01 8.43 -0.88
N THR A 167 17.22 7.73 -2.00
CA THR A 167 17.88 8.26 -3.20
C THR A 167 17.28 9.59 -3.69
N MET A 168 15.95 9.78 -3.55
CA MET A 168 15.27 11.00 -4.00
C MET A 168 15.56 12.23 -3.13
N ILE A 169 16.11 12.07 -1.92
CA ILE A 169 16.47 13.23 -1.10
C ILE A 169 17.74 13.90 -1.63
N GLU A 170 18.57 13.17 -2.38
CA GLU A 170 19.84 13.65 -2.92
C GLU A 170 20.69 14.28 -1.80
N ASN A 171 21.12 15.53 -1.98
CA ASN A 171 21.88 16.30 -0.99
C ASN A 171 20.99 17.33 -0.23
N GLU A 172 19.67 17.21 -0.31
CA GLU A 172 18.71 18.19 0.22
C GLU A 172 18.02 17.64 1.49
N LEU A 173 18.59 17.92 2.67
CA LEU A 173 18.09 17.36 3.94
C LEU A 173 16.67 17.81 4.31
N ASP A 174 16.24 19.00 3.90
CA ASP A 174 14.89 19.52 4.14
C ASP A 174 13.80 18.60 3.53
N ARG A 175 14.15 17.80 2.52
CA ARG A 175 13.26 16.79 1.95
C ARG A 175 12.83 15.72 2.97
N LEU A 176 13.68 15.40 3.95
CA LEU A 176 13.32 14.50 5.05
C LEU A 176 12.22 15.10 5.92
N ASP A 177 12.32 16.39 6.26
CA ASP A 177 11.32 17.09 7.06
C ASP A 177 10.00 17.23 6.30
N ILE A 178 10.05 17.48 4.98
CA ILE A 178 8.85 17.50 4.13
C ILE A 178 8.16 16.13 4.12
N LEU A 179 8.92 15.04 3.88
CA LEU A 179 8.38 13.67 3.90
C LEU A 179 7.79 13.31 5.26
N TYR A 180 8.47 13.68 6.35
CA TYR A 180 7.97 13.50 7.70
C TYR A 180 6.67 14.29 7.94
N GLY A 181 6.60 15.53 7.45
CA GLY A 181 5.41 16.38 7.48
C GLY A 181 4.21 15.79 6.73
N PHE A 182 4.45 15.10 5.61
CA PHE A 182 3.42 14.36 4.88
C PHE A 182 3.00 13.05 5.55
N GLY A 183 3.76 12.56 6.53
CA GLY A 183 3.40 11.37 7.31
C GLY A 183 4.29 10.16 7.08
N VAL A 184 5.39 10.28 6.33
CA VAL A 184 6.38 9.20 6.20
C VAL A 184 7.03 8.91 7.56
N ARG A 185 7.13 7.64 7.93
CA ARG A 185 7.69 7.17 9.22
C ARG A 185 8.76 6.10 9.08
N GLN A 186 9.06 5.65 7.86
CA GLN A 186 10.15 4.73 7.56
C GLN A 186 10.85 5.18 6.28
N ILE A 187 12.18 5.17 6.29
CA ILE A 187 12.97 5.41 5.07
C ILE A 187 14.18 4.46 5.07
N GLY A 188 14.30 3.66 4.02
CA GLY A 188 15.50 2.89 3.73
C GLY A 188 16.60 3.82 3.25
N VAL A 189 17.83 3.65 3.74
CA VAL A 189 18.96 4.53 3.35
C VAL A 189 19.29 4.33 1.87
N ALA A 190 19.44 3.08 1.45
CA ALA A 190 19.74 2.68 0.08
C ALA A 190 18.87 1.48 -0.30
N TYR A 191 18.87 1.16 -1.60
CA TYR A 191 18.18 0.00 -2.16
C TYR A 191 19.19 -0.97 -2.78
N SER A 192 18.94 -1.47 -3.99
CA SER A 192 19.85 -2.35 -4.72
C SER A 192 21.14 -1.68 -5.22
N GLN A 193 21.27 -0.36 -5.08
CA GLN A 193 22.43 0.43 -5.48
C GLN A 193 22.79 1.44 -4.40
N ALA A 194 24.07 1.79 -4.32
CA ALA A 194 24.53 2.90 -3.49
C ALA A 194 23.97 4.23 -4.00
N ASN A 195 23.74 5.17 -3.09
CA ASN A 195 23.38 6.55 -3.37
C ASN A 195 24.39 7.49 -2.69
N GLN A 196 24.13 8.80 -2.77
CA GLN A 196 25.05 9.88 -2.41
C GLN A 196 25.51 9.83 -0.94
#